data_AF-A0A0E2NHD8-F1
#
_entry.id   AF-A0A0E2NHD8-F1
#
_cell.length_a   1.000
_cell.length_b   1.000
_cell.length_c   1.000
_cell.angle_alpha   90.00
_cell.angle_beta   90.00
_cell.angle_gamma   90.00
#
_symmetry.space_group_name_H-M   'P 1'
#
loop_
_entity.id
_entity.type
_entity.pdbx_description
1 polymer ?
#
loop_
_entity_poly.entity_id
_entity_poly.type
_entity_poly.pdbx_seq_one_letter_code
_entity_poly.pdbx_strand_id
1 'polypeptide(L)'
;MRTAMVNHKTAKRSRHSTMAEQLTALLAYRNRPEGDPAPTQTNWSATPANDNSPDDIADLRAERLREITPSIDAIMRSVAMGDIERNDRGQIVRIGSLRFSDGTQTERAYAIGPDGKIVRYDARMSTGAMMDTREKAKVEAGGGDNPQEAIESDRYFSAMFGVKLSARVSAGRNKRTGKSYTPDEAQAMLDVAWANTDPAKVTYTRFPVGLPRAGARIADSFLGMRKTGGGSGGSMAWSDISTALVERETWAATVAYLSERDVAVLDAAMEAGSMADVGCAAGQTRQYADKRSGGSRALKAANDNLASAIKLTA
;
A
#
# COMPACT_ATOMS: atom_id res chain seq x y z
N MET A 1 -32.63 -37.93 -9.52
CA MET A 1 -32.85 -36.48 -9.33
C MET A 1 -31.85 -35.74 -10.20
N ARG A 2 -32.33 -34.93 -11.16
CA ARG A 2 -31.47 -34.17 -12.10
C ARG A 2 -30.97 -32.91 -11.41
N THR A 3 -29.67 -32.83 -11.15
CA THR A 3 -29.00 -31.63 -10.64
C THR A 3 -29.03 -30.55 -11.72
N ALA A 4 -29.71 -29.44 -11.44
CA ALA A 4 -29.83 -28.32 -12.37
C ALA A 4 -28.49 -27.58 -12.49
N MET A 5 -27.87 -27.61 -13.67
CA MET A 5 -26.75 -26.74 -14.03
C MET A 5 -27.25 -25.29 -14.08
N VAL A 6 -26.75 -24.45 -13.18
CA VAL A 6 -27.00 -23.00 -13.18
C VAL A 6 -26.23 -22.38 -14.36
N ASN A 7 -26.97 -21.87 -15.33
CA ASN A 7 -26.43 -21.30 -16.55
C ASN A 7 -26.08 -19.83 -16.31
N HIS A 8 -24.84 -19.54 -15.93
CA HIS A 8 -24.36 -18.17 -15.71
C HIS A 8 -24.20 -17.44 -17.05
N LYS A 9 -24.96 -16.36 -17.27
CA LYS A 9 -24.80 -15.45 -18.42
C LYS A 9 -23.43 -14.76 -18.34
N THR A 10 -22.49 -15.19 -19.16
CA THR A 10 -21.18 -14.56 -19.34
C THR A 10 -21.34 -13.16 -19.97
N ALA A 11 -20.70 -12.16 -19.37
CA ALA A 11 -20.68 -10.80 -19.89
C ALA A 11 -20.00 -10.75 -21.27
N LYS A 12 -20.68 -10.18 -22.27
CA LYS A 12 -20.24 -10.12 -23.66
C LYS A 12 -19.03 -9.17 -23.79
N ARG A 13 -17.81 -9.70 -23.90
CA ARG A 13 -16.59 -8.90 -24.11
C ARG A 13 -16.40 -8.53 -25.60
N SER A 14 -15.73 -7.41 -25.84
CA SER A 14 -15.35 -6.90 -27.16
C SER A 14 -14.60 -7.95 -27.98
N ARG A 15 -15.00 -8.13 -29.25
CA ARG A 15 -14.39 -9.05 -30.23
C ARG A 15 -12.91 -8.76 -30.54
N HIS A 16 -12.39 -7.60 -30.11
CA HIS A 16 -11.01 -7.15 -30.38
C HIS A 16 -10.19 -6.83 -29.12
N SER A 17 -10.54 -7.41 -27.96
CA SER A 17 -9.69 -7.31 -26.77
C SER A 17 -8.43 -8.16 -26.91
N THR A 18 -7.28 -7.63 -26.48
CA THR A 18 -6.01 -8.37 -26.51
C THR A 18 -6.10 -9.59 -25.58
N MET A 19 -5.39 -10.68 -25.90
CA MET A 19 -5.46 -11.92 -25.11
C MET A 19 -5.03 -11.71 -23.63
N ALA A 20 -4.14 -10.74 -23.38
CA ALA A 20 -3.73 -10.33 -22.05
C ALA A 20 -4.89 -9.71 -21.23
N GLU A 21 -5.71 -8.85 -21.85
CA GLU A 21 -6.93 -8.31 -21.21
C GLU A 21 -8.00 -9.38 -20.95
N GLN A 22 -7.98 -10.46 -21.73
CA GLN A 22 -8.91 -11.57 -21.53
C GLN A 22 -8.53 -12.40 -20.30
N LEU A 23 -7.23 -12.57 -20.01
CA LEU A 23 -6.68 -13.45 -18.98
C LEU A 23 -6.34 -12.73 -17.66
N THR A 24 -7.14 -11.75 -17.25
CA THR A 24 -6.91 -11.01 -15.99
C THR A 24 -7.07 -11.86 -14.74
N ALA A 25 -8.01 -12.83 -14.73
CA ALA A 25 -8.21 -13.71 -13.59
C ALA A 25 -7.06 -14.73 -13.43
N LEU A 26 -6.41 -15.12 -14.52
CA LEU A 26 -5.20 -15.96 -14.49
C LEU A 26 -4.05 -15.28 -13.71
N LEU A 27 -3.95 -13.95 -13.75
CA LEU A 27 -2.97 -13.21 -12.94
C LEU A 27 -3.28 -13.32 -11.44
N ALA A 28 -4.56 -13.29 -11.06
CA ALA A 28 -4.98 -13.54 -9.69
C ALA A 28 -4.66 -14.99 -9.27
N TYR A 29 -4.86 -15.95 -10.17
CA TYR A 29 -4.49 -17.35 -9.93
C TYR A 29 -3.00 -17.55 -9.70
N ARG A 30 -2.15 -16.88 -10.48
CA ARG A 30 -0.69 -16.89 -10.26
C ARG A 30 -0.31 -16.33 -8.89
N ASN A 31 -0.96 -15.25 -8.47
CA ASN A 31 -0.68 -14.57 -7.21
C ASN A 31 -1.54 -15.12 -6.06
N ARG A 32 -1.98 -16.39 -6.16
CA ARG A 32 -2.78 -17.03 -5.12
C ARG A 32 -2.04 -17.03 -3.77
N PRO A 33 -2.76 -16.86 -2.64
CA PRO A 33 -2.17 -16.93 -1.32
C PRO A 33 -1.78 -18.38 -0.99
N GLU A 34 -0.61 -18.80 -1.45
CA GLU A 34 -0.02 -20.11 -1.17
C GLU A 34 1.21 -20.02 -0.23
N GLY A 35 1.28 -20.96 0.71
CA GLY A 35 2.36 -21.05 1.71
C GLY A 35 2.14 -20.21 2.95
N ASP A 36 2.91 -20.50 4.00
CA ASP A 36 3.06 -19.54 5.10
C ASP A 36 3.74 -18.30 4.54
N PRO A 37 3.24 -17.09 4.86
CA PRO A 37 3.75 -15.90 4.23
C PRO A 37 5.24 -15.75 4.60
N ALA A 38 6.09 -15.80 3.58
CA ALA A 38 7.53 -15.80 3.77
C ALA A 38 7.95 -14.46 4.41
N PRO A 39 8.83 -14.47 5.42
CA PRO A 39 9.35 -13.24 5.98
C PRO A 39 10.00 -12.43 4.85
N THR A 40 9.68 -11.14 4.78
CA THR A 40 10.16 -10.25 3.71
C THR A 40 11.69 -10.24 3.72
N GLN A 41 12.32 -10.90 2.76
CA GLN A 41 13.76 -10.86 2.61
C GLN A 41 14.16 -9.61 1.84
N THR A 42 15.19 -8.93 2.34
CA THR A 42 15.80 -7.79 1.65
C THR A 42 17.10 -8.25 0.99
N ASN A 43 17.41 -7.75 -0.21
CA ASN A 43 18.58 -8.16 -1.02
C ASN A 43 19.94 -7.67 -0.48
N TRP A 44 20.07 -7.46 0.83
CA TRP A 44 21.31 -7.01 1.46
C TRP A 44 22.13 -8.21 1.93
N SER A 45 23.38 -8.32 1.47
CA SER A 45 24.30 -9.41 1.84
C SER A 45 24.93 -9.26 3.23
N ALA A 46 24.74 -8.12 3.89
CA ALA A 46 25.17 -7.89 5.25
C ALA A 46 24.03 -8.22 6.20
N THR A 47 23.99 -9.45 6.70
CA THR A 47 23.12 -9.82 7.81
C THR A 47 23.70 -9.21 9.09
N PRO A 48 22.98 -8.35 9.82
CA PRO A 48 23.42 -7.89 11.14
C PRO A 48 23.58 -9.10 12.08
N ALA A 49 24.61 -9.09 12.94
CA ALA A 49 24.73 -10.08 14.02
C ALA A 49 23.49 -9.98 14.93
N ASN A 50 22.72 -11.06 14.96
CA ASN A 50 21.37 -11.11 15.52
C ASN A 50 21.41 -11.49 17.01
N ASP A 51 22.05 -10.65 17.82
CA ASP A 51 22.34 -10.92 19.23
C ASP A 51 21.41 -10.16 20.20
N ASN A 52 20.26 -9.68 19.72
CA ASN A 52 19.32 -8.92 20.56
C ASN A 52 18.62 -9.85 21.56
N SER A 53 18.52 -9.42 22.82
CA SER A 53 17.79 -10.17 23.83
C SER A 53 16.27 -10.07 23.58
N PRO A 54 15.48 -11.14 23.78
CA PRO A 54 14.02 -11.11 23.62
C PRO A 54 13.33 -10.08 24.53
N ASP A 55 13.91 -9.80 25.69
CA ASP A 55 13.40 -8.83 26.67
C ASP A 55 13.47 -7.39 26.15
N ASP A 56 14.42 -7.07 25.26
CA ASP A 56 14.54 -5.74 24.64
C ASP A 56 13.45 -5.45 23.59
N ILE A 57 12.70 -6.48 23.16
CA ILE A 57 11.74 -6.42 22.03
C ILE A 57 10.29 -6.68 22.50
N ALA A 58 10.10 -7.32 23.65
CA ALA A 58 8.78 -7.72 24.16
C ALA A 58 7.78 -6.56 24.35
N ASP A 59 8.29 -5.36 24.62
CA ASP A 59 7.50 -4.13 24.83
C ASP A 59 7.29 -3.31 23.56
N LEU A 60 7.89 -3.70 22.43
CA LEU A 60 7.67 -3.06 21.12
C LEU A 60 6.37 -3.57 20.49
N ARG A 61 5.24 -3.40 21.18
CA ARG A 61 3.92 -3.64 20.60
C ARG A 61 3.51 -2.41 19.80
N ALA A 62 3.39 -2.60 18.49
CA ALA A 62 2.83 -1.58 17.60
C ALA A 62 1.31 -1.51 17.77
N GLU A 63 0.86 -0.78 18.79
CA GLU A 63 -0.57 -0.49 18.96
C GLU A 63 -0.93 0.75 18.12
N ARG A 64 -2.05 0.71 17.40
CA ARG A 64 -2.58 1.90 16.71
C ARG A 64 -3.64 2.55 17.58
N LEU A 65 -3.25 3.60 18.28
CA LEU A 65 -4.20 4.53 18.91
C LEU A 65 -4.89 5.38 17.84
N ARG A 66 -6.20 5.23 17.73
CA ARG A 66 -7.06 6.14 16.96
C ARG A 66 -7.55 7.24 17.89
N GLU A 67 -6.80 8.34 17.92
CA GLU A 67 -7.23 9.53 18.65
C GLU A 67 -8.09 10.42 17.75
N ILE A 68 -9.32 10.68 18.18
CA ILE A 68 -10.18 11.73 17.61
C ILE A 68 -9.97 12.96 18.47
N THR A 69 -8.86 13.69 18.25
CA THR A 69 -8.55 14.89 19.04
C THR A 69 -8.14 16.04 18.12
N PRO A 70 -8.67 17.27 18.31
CA PRO A 70 -7.98 18.45 17.79
C PRO A 70 -6.57 18.51 18.40
N SER A 71 -5.57 18.96 17.65
CA SER A 71 -4.22 19.07 18.23
C SER A 71 -4.25 20.06 19.40
N ILE A 72 -3.57 19.73 20.50
CA ILE A 72 -3.50 20.59 21.70
C ILE A 72 -3.11 22.03 21.33
N ASP A 73 -2.20 22.21 20.37
CA ASP A 73 -1.81 23.52 19.84
C ASP A 73 -2.93 24.30 19.15
N ALA A 74 -3.91 23.62 18.56
CA ALA A 74 -5.06 24.25 17.91
C ALA A 74 -6.11 24.67 18.94
N ILE A 75 -6.27 23.88 20.00
CA ILE A 75 -7.08 24.24 21.18
C ILE A 75 -6.47 25.49 21.84
N MET A 76 -5.18 25.45 22.16
CA MET A 76 -4.48 26.55 22.82
C MET A 76 -4.48 27.84 21.98
N ARG A 77 -4.29 27.74 20.66
CA ARG A 77 -4.41 28.90 19.76
C ARG A 77 -5.81 29.48 19.70
N SER A 78 -6.83 28.63 19.63
CA SER A 78 -8.23 29.08 19.53
C SER A 78 -8.72 29.71 20.82
N VAL A 79 -8.30 29.17 21.97
CA VAL A 79 -8.58 29.74 23.30
C VAL A 79 -7.85 31.06 23.50
N ALA A 80 -6.58 31.16 23.07
CA ALA A 80 -5.80 32.40 23.17
C ALA A 80 -6.36 33.55 22.32
N MET A 81 -7.02 33.26 21.19
CA MET A 81 -7.68 34.28 20.37
C MET A 81 -8.95 34.87 20.99
N GLY A 82 -9.55 34.21 21.99
CA GLY A 82 -10.70 34.75 22.75
C GLY A 82 -12.00 34.94 21.97
N ASP A 83 -12.06 34.51 20.71
CA ASP A 83 -13.23 34.66 19.83
C ASP A 83 -14.24 33.53 20.09
N ILE A 84 -15.22 33.82 20.96
CA ILE A 84 -16.26 32.87 21.40
C ILE A 84 -17.60 33.33 20.84
N GLU A 85 -18.20 32.50 19.98
CA GLU A 85 -19.58 32.70 19.51
C GLU A 85 -20.54 31.82 20.30
N ARG A 86 -21.64 32.43 20.75
CA ARG A 86 -22.73 31.74 21.45
C ARG A 86 -24.02 31.87 20.66
N ASN A 87 -24.82 30.82 20.69
CA ASN A 87 -26.18 30.84 20.15
C ASN A 87 -27.14 31.56 21.10
N ASP A 88 -28.38 31.81 20.68
CA ASP A 88 -29.44 32.46 21.47
C ASP A 88 -29.75 31.74 22.80
N ARG A 89 -29.44 30.44 22.86
CA ARG A 89 -29.58 29.59 24.07
C ARG A 89 -28.37 29.66 25.01
N GLY A 90 -27.38 30.52 24.72
CA GLY A 90 -26.15 30.66 25.49
C GLY A 90 -25.12 29.55 25.29
N GLN A 91 -25.37 28.60 24.39
CA GLN A 91 -24.46 27.50 24.06
C GLN A 91 -23.31 28.00 23.18
N ILE A 92 -22.10 27.53 23.44
CA ILE A 92 -20.92 27.87 22.64
C ILE A 92 -20.97 27.07 21.34
N VAL A 93 -21.02 27.76 20.20
CA VAL A 93 -21.06 27.15 18.86
C VAL A 93 -19.69 27.20 18.19
N ARG A 94 -18.86 28.20 18.53
CA ARG A 94 -17.52 28.37 17.97
C ARG A 94 -16.56 28.95 19.00
N ILE A 95 -15.34 28.42 19.03
CA ILE A 95 -14.19 29.02 19.72
C ILE A 95 -13.05 29.08 18.70
N GLY A 96 -12.73 30.26 18.18
CA GLY A 96 -11.74 30.42 17.11
C GLY A 96 -12.07 29.55 15.89
N SER A 97 -11.21 28.59 15.56
CA SER A 97 -11.44 27.63 14.46
C SER A 97 -12.20 26.36 14.86
N LEU A 98 -12.47 26.16 16.16
CA LEU A 98 -13.19 24.99 16.66
C LEU A 98 -14.70 25.21 16.57
N ARG A 99 -15.42 24.21 16.07
CA ARG A 99 -16.88 24.22 15.96
C ARG A 99 -17.49 23.19 16.90
N PHE A 100 -18.60 23.55 17.51
CA PHE A 100 -19.33 22.70 18.45
C PHE A 100 -20.79 22.57 18.04
N SER A 101 -21.35 21.38 18.21
CA SER A 101 -22.76 21.11 17.93
C SER A 101 -23.67 21.79 18.96
N ASP A 102 -24.76 22.37 18.47
CA ASP A 102 -25.88 22.88 19.26
C ASP A 102 -26.97 21.80 19.52
N GLY A 103 -26.66 20.54 19.19
CA GLY A 103 -27.59 19.42 19.31
C GLY A 103 -28.55 19.26 18.12
N THR A 104 -28.48 20.12 17.11
CA THR A 104 -29.28 19.98 15.87
C THR A 104 -28.46 19.44 14.70
N GLN A 105 -27.14 19.58 14.77
CA GLN A 105 -26.22 19.19 13.72
C GLN A 105 -26.03 17.67 13.64
N THR A 106 -25.77 17.16 12.44
CA THR A 106 -25.49 15.75 12.17
C THR A 106 -24.11 15.61 11.52
N GLU A 107 -23.40 14.53 11.85
CA GLU A 107 -22.16 14.13 11.18
C GLU A 107 -22.30 12.77 10.51
N ARG A 108 -21.52 12.57 9.45
CA ARG A 108 -21.49 11.31 8.72
C ARG A 108 -20.74 10.27 9.55
N ALA A 109 -21.47 9.28 10.03
CA ALA A 109 -20.92 8.17 10.79
C ALA A 109 -21.12 6.84 10.05
N TYR A 110 -20.40 5.82 10.51
CA TYR A 110 -20.53 4.45 10.02
C TYR A 110 -20.95 3.57 11.20
N ALA A 111 -21.98 2.74 11.01
CA ALA A 111 -22.40 1.72 11.96
C ALA A 111 -22.45 0.37 11.27
N ILE A 112 -22.29 -0.69 12.04
CA ILE A 112 -22.52 -2.06 11.57
C ILE A 112 -24.04 -2.26 11.56
N GLY A 113 -24.60 -2.46 10.37
CA GLY A 113 -26.01 -2.78 10.22
C GLY A 113 -26.33 -4.19 10.72
N PRO A 114 -27.63 -4.54 10.84
CA PRO A 114 -28.05 -5.86 11.29
C PRO A 114 -27.54 -7.01 10.41
N ASP A 115 -27.22 -6.72 9.14
CA ASP A 115 -26.64 -7.67 8.19
C ASP A 115 -25.10 -7.79 8.28
N GLY A 116 -24.47 -7.19 9.30
CA GLY A 116 -23.01 -7.17 9.48
C GLY A 116 -22.26 -6.25 8.52
N LYS A 117 -22.96 -5.57 7.59
CA LYS A 117 -22.36 -4.62 6.64
C LYS A 117 -22.19 -3.24 7.27
N ILE A 118 -21.13 -2.54 6.87
CA ILE A 118 -20.92 -1.15 7.27
C ILE A 118 -21.91 -0.26 6.52
N VAL A 119 -22.85 0.32 7.26
CA VAL A 119 -23.86 1.25 6.75
C VAL A 119 -23.51 2.66 7.20
N ARG A 120 -23.55 3.58 6.23
CA ARG A 120 -23.36 5.00 6.50
C ARG A 120 -24.67 5.62 6.96
N TYR A 121 -24.62 6.38 8.05
CA TYR A 121 -25.77 7.09 8.57
C TYR A 121 -25.37 8.48 9.07
N ASP A 122 -26.34 9.39 9.12
CA ASP A 122 -26.13 10.72 9.66
C ASP A 122 -26.43 10.68 11.16
N ALA A 123 -25.36 10.64 11.97
CA ALA A 123 -25.45 10.61 13.43
C ALA A 123 -25.73 12.01 13.96
N ARG A 124 -26.77 12.13 14.80
CA ARG A 124 -27.06 13.39 15.50
C ARG A 124 -26.04 13.62 16.60
N MET A 125 -25.35 14.75 16.53
CA MET A 125 -24.30 15.11 17.47
C MET A 125 -24.90 15.72 18.73
N SER A 126 -24.42 15.31 19.90
CA SER A 126 -24.86 15.88 21.18
C SER A 126 -24.44 17.35 21.33
N THR A 127 -25.15 18.11 22.16
CA THR A 127 -24.80 19.50 22.45
C THR A 127 -23.40 19.59 23.04
N GLY A 128 -22.54 20.42 22.47
CA GLY A 128 -21.14 20.59 22.86
C GLY A 128 -20.18 19.56 22.23
N ALA A 129 -20.66 18.62 21.41
CA ALA A 129 -19.79 17.73 20.65
C ALA A 129 -18.99 18.53 19.63
N MET A 130 -17.70 18.23 19.51
CA MET A 130 -16.83 18.90 18.54
C MET A 130 -17.13 18.41 17.13
N MET A 131 -17.30 19.36 16.22
CA MET A 131 -17.64 19.11 14.82
C MET A 131 -16.40 19.23 13.93
N ASP A 132 -16.47 18.67 12.72
CA ASP A 132 -15.43 18.72 11.68
C ASP A 132 -14.08 18.11 12.13
N THR A 133 -14.12 17.15 13.06
CA THR A 133 -12.92 16.42 13.46
C THR A 133 -12.47 15.51 12.31
N ARG A 134 -11.17 15.57 11.98
CA ARG A 134 -10.57 14.65 11.00
C ARG A 134 -9.90 13.53 11.75
N GLU A 135 -10.33 12.30 11.51
CA GLU A 135 -9.60 11.11 11.94
C GLU A 135 -8.23 11.14 11.25
N LYS A 136 -7.17 11.31 12.04
CA LYS A 136 -5.80 11.12 11.58
C LYS A 136 -5.30 9.83 12.22
N ALA A 137 -4.96 8.85 11.39
CA ALA A 137 -4.14 7.75 11.84
C ALA A 137 -2.83 8.34 12.37
N LYS A 138 -2.55 8.20 13.66
CA LYS A 138 -1.19 8.42 14.14
C LYS A 138 -0.33 7.26 13.62
N VAL A 139 0.92 7.59 13.30
CA VAL A 139 1.99 6.61 13.06
C VAL A 139 2.03 5.62 14.23
N GLU A 140 2.44 4.38 13.93
CA GLU A 140 2.63 3.27 14.87
C GLU A 140 3.01 3.75 16.28
N ALA A 141 2.14 3.54 17.27
CA ALA A 141 2.50 3.83 18.65
C ALA A 141 3.51 2.76 19.08
N GLY A 142 4.68 3.21 19.51
CA GLY A 142 5.83 2.37 19.86
C GLY A 142 7.16 3.08 19.59
N GLY A 143 7.18 4.00 18.62
CA GLY A 143 8.26 4.98 18.47
C GLY A 143 7.82 6.32 19.06
N GLY A 144 8.50 6.81 20.11
CA GLY A 144 8.40 8.21 20.49
C GLY A 144 8.85 9.09 19.33
N ASP A 145 7.92 9.51 18.47
CA ASP A 145 8.14 10.64 17.56
C ASP A 145 8.01 11.92 18.39
N ASN A 146 8.91 12.08 19.37
CA ASN A 146 9.12 13.36 20.01
C ASN A 146 9.87 14.24 19.01
N PRO A 147 9.28 15.34 18.50
CA PRO A 147 9.95 16.20 17.53
C PRO A 147 11.30 16.70 18.04
N GLN A 148 11.45 16.83 19.36
CA GLN A 148 12.67 17.23 20.03
C GLN A 148 13.78 16.18 19.88
N GLU A 149 13.47 14.89 20.06
CA GLU A 149 14.44 13.79 19.91
C GLU A 149 14.93 13.65 18.46
N ALA A 150 14.07 13.92 17.48
CA ALA A 150 14.47 13.96 16.07
C ALA A 150 15.47 15.09 15.80
N ILE A 151 15.25 16.28 16.39
CA ILE A 151 16.17 17.43 16.28
C ILE A 151 17.50 17.14 16.98
N GLU A 152 17.47 16.53 18.16
CA GLU A 152 18.65 16.16 18.93
C GLU A 152 19.48 15.07 18.23
N SER A 153 18.82 14.06 17.68
CA SER A 153 19.45 13.05 16.82
C SER A 153 20.10 13.69 15.59
N ASP A 154 19.39 14.56 14.89
CA ASP A 154 19.93 15.26 13.72
C ASP A 154 21.17 16.10 14.10
N ARG A 155 21.14 16.80 15.24
CA ARG A 155 22.30 17.53 15.80
C ARG A 155 23.46 16.61 16.16
N TYR A 156 23.19 15.46 16.76
CA TYR A 156 24.21 14.47 17.09
C TYR A 156 24.97 14.00 15.85
N PHE A 157 24.27 13.61 14.78
CA PHE A 157 24.91 13.19 13.52
C PHE A 157 25.65 14.33 12.83
N SER A 158 25.09 15.55 12.87
CA SER A 158 25.77 16.72 12.32
C SER A 158 27.07 17.04 13.05
N ALA A 159 27.10 16.91 14.38
CA ALA A 159 28.31 17.06 15.19
C ALA A 159 29.31 15.93 14.94
N MET A 160 28.84 14.67 14.88
CA MET A 160 29.66 13.48 14.66
C MET A 160 30.41 13.53 13.32
N PHE A 161 29.74 13.97 12.26
CA PHE A 161 30.35 14.06 10.92
C PHE A 161 30.93 15.44 10.60
N GLY A 162 30.85 16.40 11.52
CA GLY A 162 31.37 17.76 11.32
C GLY A 162 30.68 18.53 10.17
N VAL A 163 29.44 18.17 9.84
CA VAL A 163 28.69 18.78 8.73
C VAL A 163 27.64 19.77 9.24
N LYS A 164 27.21 20.71 8.39
CA LYS A 164 26.07 21.58 8.69
C LYS A 164 24.76 20.88 8.36
N LEU A 165 23.77 21.01 9.24
CA LEU A 165 22.42 20.52 8.97
C LEU A 165 21.79 21.31 7.82
N SER A 166 21.45 20.64 6.73
CA SER A 166 20.71 21.25 5.62
C SER A 166 19.20 21.11 5.84
N ALA A 167 18.43 22.10 5.38
CA ALA A 167 16.99 21.99 5.33
C ALA A 167 16.59 20.83 4.42
N ARG A 168 15.57 20.06 4.82
CA ARG A 168 15.04 18.99 3.99
C ARG A 168 14.46 19.59 2.72
N VAL A 169 15.02 19.19 1.58
CA VAL A 169 14.40 19.48 0.28
C VAL A 169 13.33 18.43 0.08
N SER A 170 12.05 18.81 0.24
CA SER A 170 10.95 17.93 -0.16
C SER A 170 11.12 17.63 -1.65
N ALA A 171 11.08 16.36 -2.05
CA ALA A 171 10.99 16.02 -3.46
C ALA A 171 9.77 16.75 -4.03
N GLY A 172 10.02 17.81 -4.80
CA GLY A 172 8.95 18.57 -5.43
C GLY A 172 8.12 17.61 -6.27
N ARG A 173 6.79 17.82 -6.32
CA ARG A 173 5.87 17.05 -7.17
C ARG A 173 6.17 17.17 -8.67
N ASN A 174 7.19 17.94 -9.05
CA ASN A 174 7.69 18.06 -10.39
C ASN A 174 8.42 16.77 -10.76
N LYS A 175 7.64 15.76 -11.13
CA LYS A 175 8.11 14.68 -12.00
C LYS A 175 8.86 15.35 -13.15
N ARG A 176 10.06 14.88 -13.48
CA ARG A 176 10.83 15.35 -14.65
C ARG A 176 9.88 15.38 -15.86
N THR A 177 9.46 16.58 -16.26
CA THR A 177 8.67 16.81 -17.48
C THR A 177 9.67 16.93 -18.62
N GLY A 178 10.03 15.79 -19.21
CA GLY A 178 10.98 15.73 -20.31
C GLY A 178 10.96 14.37 -20.98
N LYS A 179 11.40 14.32 -22.24
CA LYS A 179 11.58 13.08 -22.98
C LYS A 179 12.66 12.24 -22.27
N SER A 180 12.38 10.96 -22.03
CA SER A 180 13.40 9.99 -21.60
C SER A 180 14.25 9.62 -22.80
N TYR A 181 15.57 9.76 -22.66
CA TYR A 181 16.53 9.36 -23.69
C TYR A 181 17.05 7.96 -23.41
N THR A 182 17.36 7.22 -24.47
CA THR A 182 18.11 5.96 -24.34
C THR A 182 19.56 6.25 -23.93
N PRO A 183 20.31 5.25 -23.41
CA PRO A 183 21.71 5.44 -23.03
C PRO A 183 22.58 6.00 -24.17
N ASP A 184 22.37 5.50 -25.39
CA ASP A 184 23.14 5.90 -26.57
C ASP A 184 22.83 7.33 -27.01
N GLU A 185 21.55 7.73 -26.98
CA GLU A 185 21.12 9.11 -27.26
C GLU A 185 21.68 10.08 -26.22
N ALA A 186 21.71 9.68 -24.94
CA ALA A 186 22.28 10.47 -23.86
C ALA A 186 23.79 10.69 -24.05
N GLN A 187 24.52 9.65 -24.46
CA GLN A 187 25.95 9.73 -24.70
C GLN A 187 26.27 10.66 -25.88
N ALA A 188 25.56 10.53 -27.00
CA ALA A 188 25.74 11.40 -28.16
C ALA A 188 25.48 12.89 -27.83
N MET A 189 24.47 13.17 -27.00
CA MET A 189 24.21 14.55 -26.55
C MET A 189 25.31 15.08 -25.61
N LEU A 190 25.90 14.22 -24.76
CA LEU A 190 27.02 14.60 -23.91
C LEU A 190 28.27 14.92 -24.74
N ASP A 191 28.56 14.13 -25.78
CA ASP A 191 29.71 14.34 -26.65
C ASP A 191 29.59 15.68 -27.42
N VAL A 192 28.39 15.98 -27.94
CA VAL A 192 28.09 17.26 -28.59
C VAL A 192 28.17 18.42 -27.59
N ALA A 193 27.66 18.24 -26.36
CA ALA A 193 27.75 19.26 -25.34
C ALA A 193 29.20 19.54 -24.93
N TRP A 194 30.04 18.51 -24.83
CA TRP A 194 31.45 18.68 -24.51
C TRP A 194 32.24 19.34 -25.61
N ALA A 195 32.00 18.98 -26.88
CA ALA A 195 32.64 19.63 -28.01
C ALA A 195 32.34 21.14 -28.09
N ASN A 196 31.16 21.56 -27.62
CA ASN A 196 30.71 22.95 -27.64
C ASN A 196 31.02 23.75 -26.37
N THR A 197 31.46 23.09 -25.29
CA THR A 197 31.66 23.75 -23.99
C THR A 197 33.14 23.89 -23.69
N ASP A 198 33.60 25.13 -23.49
CA ASP A 198 34.93 25.42 -22.99
C ASP A 198 34.98 25.16 -21.46
N PRO A 199 35.69 24.11 -20.99
CA PRO A 199 35.71 23.72 -19.57
C PRO A 199 36.34 24.79 -18.67
N ALA A 200 37.15 25.71 -19.22
CA ALA A 200 37.73 26.81 -18.45
C ALA A 200 36.70 27.88 -18.05
N LYS A 201 35.55 27.94 -18.75
CA LYS A 201 34.45 28.90 -18.47
C LYS A 201 33.32 28.30 -17.64
N VAL A 202 33.38 27.00 -17.36
CA VAL A 202 32.34 26.31 -16.58
C VAL A 202 32.50 26.67 -15.11
N THR A 203 31.50 27.37 -14.56
CA THR A 203 31.45 27.68 -13.13
C THR A 203 30.82 26.52 -12.38
N TYR A 204 31.59 25.84 -11.53
CA TYR A 204 31.08 24.78 -10.68
C TYR A 204 30.57 25.36 -9.36
N THR A 205 29.27 25.29 -9.13
CA THR A 205 28.70 25.57 -7.80
C THR A 205 29.01 24.40 -6.88
N ARG A 206 30.05 24.52 -6.06
CA ARG A 206 30.36 23.54 -5.01
C ARG A 206 29.43 23.77 -3.82
N PHE A 207 28.57 22.80 -3.56
CA PHE A 207 27.76 22.81 -2.34
C PHE A 207 28.64 22.48 -1.13
N PRO A 208 28.31 23.03 0.06
CA PRO A 208 29.01 22.69 1.29
C PRO A 208 28.86 21.20 1.58
N VAL A 209 29.86 20.62 2.25
CA VAL A 209 29.81 19.23 2.70
C VAL A 209 28.62 19.06 3.64
N GLY A 210 27.75 18.11 3.32
CA GLY A 210 26.49 17.86 4.02
C GLY A 210 26.09 16.40 3.95
N LEU A 211 25.24 15.97 4.89
CA LEU A 211 24.69 14.62 4.90
C LEU A 211 23.46 14.52 3.99
N PRO A 212 23.23 13.36 3.34
CA PRO A 212 22.01 13.13 2.60
C PRO A 212 20.80 13.16 3.54
N ARG A 213 19.80 13.98 3.23
CA ARG A 213 18.55 14.10 4.01
C ARG A 213 17.37 13.60 3.20
N ALA A 214 17.41 12.31 2.82
CA ALA A 214 16.35 11.66 2.05
C ALA A 214 15.10 11.36 2.92
N GLY A 215 15.33 10.91 4.16
CA GLY A 215 14.31 10.60 5.16
C GLY A 215 13.81 11.81 5.95
N ALA A 216 12.93 11.54 6.91
CA ALA A 216 12.49 12.57 7.86
C ALA A 216 13.61 12.88 8.89
N ARG A 217 14.44 11.87 9.21
CA ARG A 217 15.58 11.96 10.13
C ARG A 217 16.88 11.65 9.38
N ILE A 218 18.01 12.25 9.79
CA ILE A 218 19.33 11.93 9.22
C ILE A 218 19.72 10.47 9.51
N ALA A 219 19.31 9.96 10.68
CA ALA A 219 19.52 8.58 11.10
C ALA A 219 18.99 7.54 10.10
N ASP A 220 17.97 7.87 9.31
CA ASP A 220 17.39 6.96 8.30
C ASP A 220 18.39 6.59 7.18
N SER A 221 19.45 7.38 7.02
CA SER A 221 20.52 7.10 6.05
C SER A 221 21.57 6.13 6.60
N PHE A 222 21.52 5.79 7.89
CA PHE A 222 22.51 4.97 8.59
C PHE A 222 21.84 3.79 9.29
N LEU A 223 21.38 2.79 8.50
CA LEU A 223 20.70 1.60 9.04
C LEU A 223 21.48 0.91 10.18
N GLY A 224 22.81 0.81 10.05
CA GLY A 224 23.66 0.17 11.06
C GLY A 224 23.82 0.95 12.37
N MET A 225 23.35 2.20 12.44
CA MET A 225 23.41 3.04 13.64
C MET A 225 22.05 3.18 14.32
N ARG A 226 21.02 2.53 13.78
CA ARG A 226 19.70 2.46 14.39
C ARG A 226 19.57 1.12 15.10
N LYS A 227 19.12 1.12 16.36
CA LYS A 227 18.52 -0.06 16.96
C LYS A 227 17.22 -0.34 16.19
N THR A 228 17.28 -1.21 15.20
CA THR A 228 16.10 -1.78 14.57
C THR A 228 15.81 -3.14 15.22
N GLY A 229 14.56 -3.57 15.18
CA GLY A 229 14.27 -5.00 15.33
C GLY A 229 15.12 -5.79 14.34
N GLY A 230 15.60 -6.96 14.74
CA GLY A 230 16.50 -7.78 13.92
C GLY A 230 15.97 -8.01 12.51
N GLY A 231 16.89 -8.19 11.56
CA GLY A 231 16.57 -8.48 10.15
C GLY A 231 15.93 -9.86 9.92
N SER A 232 15.66 -10.64 10.97
CA SER A 232 14.66 -11.71 10.88
C SER A 232 13.33 -11.03 10.68
N GLY A 233 12.85 -11.03 9.44
CA GLY A 233 11.65 -10.32 8.99
C GLY A 233 10.64 -10.18 10.11
N GLY A 234 10.37 -8.93 10.49
CA GLY A 234 9.41 -8.63 11.55
C GLY A 234 8.19 -9.51 11.33
N SER A 235 7.79 -10.24 12.37
CA SER A 235 6.57 -11.03 12.35
C SER A 235 5.50 -10.16 11.70
N MET A 236 4.89 -10.63 10.61
CA MET A 236 3.77 -9.92 9.99
C MET A 236 2.84 -9.43 11.09
N ALA A 237 2.41 -8.18 11.01
CA ALA A 237 1.48 -7.65 11.98
C ALA A 237 0.29 -8.63 12.08
N TRP A 238 -0.23 -8.88 13.28
CA TRP A 238 -1.33 -9.83 13.48
C TRP A 238 -2.52 -9.54 12.54
N SER A 239 -2.76 -8.27 12.20
CA SER A 239 -3.74 -7.86 11.19
C SER A 239 -3.44 -8.40 9.79
N ASP A 240 -2.18 -8.39 9.37
CA ASP A 240 -1.75 -8.88 8.06
C ASP A 240 -1.83 -10.41 8.02
N ILE A 241 -1.50 -11.08 9.13
CA ILE A 241 -1.73 -12.53 9.30
C ILE A 241 -3.22 -12.84 9.21
N SER A 242 -4.07 -12.08 9.91
CA SER A 242 -5.53 -12.29 9.88
C SER A 242 -6.13 -11.99 8.50
N THR A 243 -5.60 -10.98 7.79
CA THR A 243 -6.02 -10.64 6.43
C THR A 243 -5.60 -11.74 5.47
N ALA A 244 -4.34 -12.21 5.55
CA ALA A 244 -3.84 -13.32 4.76
C ALA A 244 -4.62 -14.62 5.03
N LEU A 245 -5.04 -14.86 6.27
CA LEU A 245 -5.88 -16.00 6.63
C LEU A 245 -7.26 -15.92 5.95
N VAL A 246 -7.92 -14.76 6.03
CA VAL A 246 -9.21 -14.52 5.37
C VAL A 246 -9.08 -14.57 3.84
N GLU A 247 -8.01 -14.01 3.28
CA GLU A 247 -7.69 -14.09 1.85
C GLU A 247 -7.48 -15.55 1.40
N ARG A 248 -6.84 -16.37 2.23
CA ARG A 248 -6.67 -17.81 1.96
C ARG A 248 -7.99 -18.57 2.05
N GLU A 249 -8.85 -18.27 3.03
CA GLU A 249 -10.17 -18.90 3.16
C GLU A 249 -11.09 -18.54 1.99
N THR A 250 -11.16 -17.26 1.64
CA THR A 250 -11.92 -16.78 0.48
C THR A 250 -11.39 -17.35 -0.83
N TRP A 251 -10.06 -17.49 -0.96
CA TRP A 251 -9.46 -18.16 -2.12
C TRP A 251 -9.80 -19.65 -2.17
N ALA A 252 -9.73 -20.36 -1.05
CA ALA A 252 -10.11 -21.78 -0.97
C ALA A 252 -11.58 -21.99 -1.35
N ALA A 253 -12.48 -21.12 -0.87
CA ALA A 253 -13.88 -21.13 -1.28
C ALA A 253 -14.04 -20.86 -2.79
N THR A 254 -13.27 -19.93 -3.34
CA THR A 254 -13.26 -19.62 -4.78
C THR A 254 -12.83 -20.82 -5.62
N VAL A 255 -11.79 -21.54 -5.19
CA VAL A 255 -11.31 -22.77 -5.85
C VAL A 255 -12.35 -23.88 -5.76
N ALA A 256 -13.07 -24.00 -4.64
CA ALA A 256 -14.14 -24.99 -4.49
C ALA A 256 -15.33 -24.79 -5.45
N TYR A 257 -15.53 -23.57 -5.98
CA TYR A 257 -16.52 -23.30 -7.03
C TYR A 257 -16.07 -23.71 -8.44
N LEU A 258 -14.77 -23.97 -8.65
CA LEU A 258 -14.24 -24.40 -9.93
C LEU A 258 -14.39 -25.91 -10.12
N SER A 259 -14.53 -26.33 -11.37
CA SER A 259 -14.46 -27.76 -11.69
C SER A 259 -13.02 -28.26 -11.60
N GLU A 260 -12.82 -29.54 -11.23
CA GLU A 260 -11.48 -30.16 -11.21
C GLU A 260 -10.74 -30.00 -12.54
N ARG A 261 -11.49 -30.02 -13.64
CA ARG A 261 -10.97 -29.78 -14.99
C ARG A 261 -10.45 -28.36 -15.16
N ASP A 262 -11.19 -27.35 -14.68
CA ASP A 262 -10.77 -25.95 -14.80
C ASP A 262 -9.54 -25.68 -13.92
N VAL A 263 -9.48 -26.27 -12.72
CA VAL A 263 -8.30 -26.21 -11.84
C VAL A 263 -7.08 -26.82 -12.53
N ALA A 264 -7.21 -28.03 -13.09
CA ALA A 264 -6.12 -28.69 -13.83
C ALA A 264 -5.63 -27.87 -15.03
N VAL A 265 -6.53 -27.17 -15.72
CA VAL A 265 -6.17 -26.27 -16.83
C VAL A 265 -5.43 -25.03 -16.33
N LEU A 266 -5.84 -24.44 -15.21
CA LEU A 266 -5.19 -23.28 -14.62
C LEU A 266 -3.81 -23.63 -14.06
N ASP A 267 -3.67 -24.76 -13.37
CA ASP A 267 -2.38 -25.27 -12.87
C ASP A 267 -1.43 -25.57 -14.03
N ALA A 268 -1.90 -26.28 -15.07
CA ALA A 268 -1.08 -26.57 -16.25
C ALA A 268 -0.65 -25.29 -16.98
N ALA A 269 -1.48 -24.25 -17.01
CA ALA A 269 -1.14 -22.98 -17.64
C ALA A 269 0.01 -22.23 -16.94
N MET A 270 0.30 -22.53 -15.67
CA MET A 270 1.42 -21.92 -14.94
C MET A 270 2.79 -22.46 -15.38
N GLU A 271 2.84 -23.72 -15.79
CA GLU A 271 4.09 -24.43 -16.12
C GLU A 271 4.22 -24.76 -17.61
N ALA A 272 3.13 -24.71 -18.38
CA ALA A 272 3.12 -25.14 -19.77
C ALA A 272 4.03 -24.28 -20.66
N GLY A 273 4.92 -24.93 -21.39
CA GLY A 273 5.69 -24.31 -22.47
C GLY A 273 4.88 -24.07 -23.74
N SER A 274 3.70 -24.72 -23.87
CA SER A 274 2.86 -24.58 -25.05
C SER A 274 1.36 -24.68 -24.75
N MET A 275 0.54 -24.09 -25.61
CA MET A 275 -0.93 -24.16 -25.50
C MET A 275 -1.47 -25.58 -25.76
N ALA A 276 -0.67 -26.45 -26.39
CA ALA A 276 -1.00 -27.85 -26.57
C ALA A 276 -1.04 -28.59 -25.22
N ASP A 277 -0.11 -28.27 -24.32
CA ASP A 277 0.00 -28.90 -23.00
C ASP A 277 -1.18 -28.49 -22.11
N VAL A 278 -1.62 -27.22 -22.19
CA VAL A 278 -2.82 -26.72 -21.52
C VAL A 278 -4.09 -27.45 -22.00
N GLY A 279 -4.22 -27.69 -23.30
CA GLY A 279 -5.35 -28.44 -23.84
C GLY A 279 -5.32 -29.93 -23.46
N CYS A 280 -4.13 -30.53 -23.38
CA CYS A 280 -3.96 -31.91 -22.88
C CYS A 280 -4.38 -32.03 -21.41
N ALA A 281 -4.05 -31.06 -20.56
CA ALA A 281 -4.52 -31.00 -19.17
C ALA A 281 -6.05 -30.87 -19.08
N ALA A 282 -6.68 -30.22 -20.06
CA ALA A 282 -8.13 -30.19 -20.22
C ALA A 282 -8.73 -31.52 -20.74
N GLY A 283 -7.95 -32.59 -20.88
CA GLY A 283 -8.36 -33.89 -21.43
C GLY A 283 -8.54 -33.91 -22.95
N GLN A 284 -7.98 -32.94 -23.68
CA GLN A 284 -8.05 -32.90 -25.16
C GLN A 284 -6.88 -33.65 -25.79
N THR A 285 -7.05 -34.12 -27.02
CA THR A 285 -5.93 -34.68 -27.79
C THR A 285 -4.96 -33.57 -28.19
N ARG A 286 -3.65 -33.86 -28.21
CA ARG A 286 -2.61 -32.89 -28.57
C ARG A 286 -2.87 -32.20 -29.92
N GLN A 287 -3.36 -32.96 -30.90
CA GLN A 287 -3.71 -32.43 -32.22
C GLN A 287 -4.85 -31.41 -32.16
N TYR A 288 -5.86 -31.62 -31.32
CA TYR A 288 -6.97 -30.69 -31.14
C TYR A 288 -6.55 -29.47 -30.32
N ALA A 289 -5.78 -29.69 -29.26
CA ALA A 289 -5.25 -28.65 -28.38
C ALA A 289 -4.44 -27.62 -29.16
N ASP A 290 -3.56 -28.10 -30.05
CA ASP A 290 -2.66 -27.29 -30.86
C ASP A 290 -3.35 -26.77 -32.15
N LYS A 291 -3.74 -27.66 -33.06
CA LYS A 291 -4.18 -27.29 -34.43
C LYS A 291 -5.58 -26.70 -34.50
N ARG A 292 -6.44 -26.92 -33.49
CA ARG A 292 -7.81 -26.38 -33.45
C ARG A 292 -8.01 -25.34 -32.35
N SER A 293 -6.92 -24.82 -31.80
CA SER A 293 -6.94 -23.84 -30.72
C SER A 293 -7.71 -24.34 -29.47
N GLY A 294 -7.77 -25.66 -29.28
CA GLY A 294 -8.50 -26.29 -28.19
C GLY A 294 -7.96 -25.87 -26.83
N GLY A 295 -6.64 -25.75 -26.69
CA GLY A 295 -5.99 -25.29 -25.46
C GLY A 295 -6.29 -23.82 -25.16
N SER A 296 -6.25 -22.96 -26.19
CA SER A 296 -6.59 -21.54 -26.02
C SER A 296 -8.04 -21.34 -25.58
N ARG A 297 -8.96 -22.14 -26.15
CA ARG A 297 -10.37 -22.11 -25.76
C ARG A 297 -10.59 -22.65 -24.34
N ALA A 298 -9.90 -23.73 -23.97
CA ALA A 298 -9.97 -24.28 -22.63
C ALA A 298 -9.48 -23.29 -21.57
N LEU A 299 -8.33 -22.64 -21.82
CA LEU A 299 -7.78 -21.63 -20.90
C LEU A 299 -8.70 -20.43 -20.73
N LYS A 300 -9.28 -19.91 -21.82
CA LYS A 300 -10.23 -18.79 -21.75
C LYS A 300 -11.48 -19.17 -20.94
N ALA A 301 -12.01 -20.37 -21.15
CA ALA A 301 -13.16 -20.87 -20.40
C ALA A 301 -12.84 -21.00 -18.90
N ALA A 302 -11.71 -21.62 -18.54
CA ALA A 302 -11.28 -21.75 -17.15
C ALA A 302 -11.05 -20.39 -16.48
N ASN A 303 -10.44 -19.43 -17.18
CA ASN A 303 -10.24 -18.07 -16.69
C ASN A 303 -11.56 -17.29 -16.53
N ASP A 304 -12.54 -17.47 -17.42
CA ASP A 304 -13.87 -16.86 -17.27
C ASP A 304 -14.64 -17.47 -16.09
N ASN A 305 -14.53 -18.80 -15.89
CA ASN A 305 -15.09 -19.48 -14.73
C ASN A 305 -14.44 -18.97 -13.43
N LEU A 306 -13.11 -18.82 -13.39
CA LEU A 306 -12.40 -18.23 -12.24
C LEU A 306 -12.84 -16.78 -11.98
N ALA A 307 -12.95 -15.96 -13.02
CA ALA A 307 -13.43 -14.58 -12.89
C ALA A 307 -14.88 -14.51 -12.34
N SER A 308 -15.70 -15.51 -12.66
CA SER A 308 -17.06 -15.62 -12.12
C SER A 308 -17.07 -16.11 -10.67
N ALA A 309 -16.21 -17.07 -10.33
CA ALA A 309 -16.05 -17.59 -8.97
C ALA A 309 -15.58 -16.50 -8.01
N ILE A 310 -14.56 -15.72 -8.39
CA ILE A 310 -14.05 -14.58 -7.61
C ILE A 310 -15.16 -13.56 -7.32
N LYS A 311 -16.09 -13.33 -8.26
CA LYS A 311 -17.21 -12.39 -8.06
C LYS A 311 -18.32 -12.94 -7.16
N LEU A 312 -18.41 -14.24 -7.00
CA LEU A 312 -19.40 -14.88 -6.12
C LEU A 312 -18.92 -14.93 -4.67
N THR A 313 -17.60 -14.98 -4.46
CA THR A 313 -16.96 -15.08 -3.16
C THR A 313 -16.49 -13.74 -2.59
N ALA A 314 -16.40 -12.70 -3.41
CA ALA A 314 -16.15 -11.31 -3.00
C ALA A 314 -17.42 -10.60 -2.50
#